data_AF-A0A3A0CL41-F1
#
_entry.id   AF-A0A3A0CL41-F1
#
_cell.length_a   1.000
_cell.length_b   1.000
_cell.length_c   1.000
_cell.angle_alpha   90.00
_cell.angle_beta   90.00
_cell.angle_gamma   90.00
#
_symmetry.space_group_name_H-M   'P 1'
#
loop_
_entity.id
_entity.type
_entity.pdbx_description
1 polymer ?
#
loop_
_entity_poly.entity_id
_entity_poly.type
_entity_poly.pdbx_seq_one_letter_code
_entity_poly.pdbx_strand_id
1 'polypeptide(L)'
;MRVEDYLWAETDDACALCGCRERRALTIHHIDGDDQNNVYDNRIILCHNCHQRHHGKHGDVTAEQIRDRKRRLIMRTLTQYGVNAIRIAGRRGHVVGAPFLLDHLVQLGFLRRETELQVFSDEGKEAVEVDCQYVITDDGRRLLSEWL
;
A
#
# COMPACT_ATOMS: atom_id res chain seq x y z
N MET A 1 -2.58 10.89 -5.29
CA MET A 1 -1.98 10.96 -3.94
C MET A 1 -0.57 10.42 -4.02
N ARG A 2 0.40 10.99 -3.30
CA ARG A 2 1.78 10.46 -3.33
C ARG A 2 1.88 9.25 -2.40
N VAL A 3 2.85 8.37 -2.64
CA VAL A 3 3.03 7.18 -1.79
C VAL A 3 3.27 7.55 -0.33
N GLU A 4 3.99 8.65 -0.08
CA GLU A 4 4.25 9.15 1.27
C GLU A 4 2.94 9.44 2.02
N ASP A 5 1.94 9.99 1.34
CA ASP A 5 0.66 10.31 1.95
C ASP A 5 -0.06 9.03 2.44
N TYR A 6 0.06 7.91 1.72
CA TYR A 6 -0.42 6.59 2.16
C TYR A 6 0.34 6.06 3.38
N LEU A 7 1.66 6.28 3.45
CA LEU A 7 2.48 5.87 4.60
C LEU A 7 2.10 6.61 5.87
N TRP A 8 1.83 7.92 5.78
CA TRP A 8 1.36 8.70 6.92
C TRP A 8 -0.07 8.36 7.32
N ALA A 9 -0.97 8.21 6.35
CA ALA A 9 -2.37 7.87 6.59
C ALA A 9 -2.52 6.46 7.19
N GLU A 10 -1.75 5.47 6.71
CA GLU A 10 -1.82 4.14 7.28
C GLU A 10 -1.37 4.14 8.74
N THR A 11 -0.34 4.88 9.11
CA THR A 11 0.12 4.88 10.50
C THR A 11 -0.60 5.87 11.40
N ASP A 12 -1.62 6.59 10.91
CA ASP A 12 -2.32 7.66 11.65
C ASP A 12 -1.34 8.69 12.24
N ASP A 13 -0.39 9.14 11.40
CA ASP A 13 0.71 10.04 11.76
C ASP A 13 1.52 9.57 12.99
N ALA A 14 1.65 8.24 13.17
CA ALA A 14 2.37 7.64 14.28
C ALA A 14 3.48 6.67 13.82
N CYS A 15 4.37 6.31 14.74
CA CYS A 15 5.31 5.22 14.53
C CYS A 15 4.56 3.88 14.44
N ALA A 16 4.83 3.12 13.38
CA ALA A 16 4.21 1.83 13.13
C ALA A 16 4.49 0.77 14.23
N LEU A 17 5.57 0.92 15.01
CA LEU A 17 5.97 -0.04 16.04
C LEU A 17 5.44 0.33 17.43
N CYS A 18 5.67 1.55 17.89
CA CYS A 18 5.35 1.96 19.26
C CYS A 18 4.19 2.95 19.39
N GLY A 19 3.67 3.49 18.28
CA GLY A 19 2.56 4.44 18.30
C GLY A 19 2.93 5.88 18.72
N CYS A 20 4.23 6.21 18.83
CA CYS A 20 4.66 7.59 19.06
C CYS A 20 4.13 8.54 17.96
N ARG A 21 3.50 9.66 18.34
CA ARG A 21 2.86 10.64 17.45
C ARG A 21 3.66 11.94 17.27
N GLU A 22 4.84 12.05 17.88
CA GLU A 22 5.69 13.24 17.72
C GLU A 22 6.25 13.28 16.30
N ARG A 23 5.60 14.04 15.40
CA ARG A 23 5.91 14.06 13.96
C ARG A 23 7.37 14.39 13.66
N ARG A 24 8.03 15.23 14.47
CA ARG A 24 9.46 15.57 14.31
C ARG A 24 10.39 14.40 14.59
N ALA A 25 9.92 13.41 15.35
CA ALA A 25 10.66 12.20 15.64
C ALA A 25 10.39 11.08 14.63
N LEU A 26 9.49 11.26 13.67
CA LEU A 26 9.10 10.24 12.69
C LEU A 26 9.88 10.36 11.38
N THR A 27 10.32 9.23 10.86
CA THR A 27 11.05 9.11 9.58
C THR A 27 10.50 7.94 8.77
N ILE A 28 10.52 8.07 7.45
CA ILE A 28 10.29 6.93 6.55
C ILE A 28 11.55 6.06 6.58
N HIS A 29 11.38 4.78 6.86
CA HIS A 29 12.42 3.77 6.83
C HIS A 29 12.19 2.81 5.66
N HIS A 30 13.26 2.53 4.91
CA HIS A 30 13.30 1.54 3.84
C HIS A 30 13.67 0.17 4.42
N ILE A 31 12.79 -0.81 4.23
CA ILE A 31 12.87 -2.13 4.89
C ILE A 31 14.03 -2.97 4.34
N ASP A 32 14.36 -2.83 3.07
CA ASP A 32 15.52 -3.46 2.43
C ASP A 32 16.84 -2.71 2.66
N GLY A 33 16.79 -1.49 3.20
CA GLY A 33 17.94 -0.62 3.40
C GLY A 33 18.43 0.12 2.14
N ASP A 34 17.74 -0.01 1.00
CA ASP A 34 18.04 0.71 -0.24
C ASP A 34 17.18 1.98 -0.36
N ASP A 35 17.81 3.15 -0.29
CA ASP A 35 17.13 4.45 -0.36
C ASP A 35 16.60 4.80 -1.75
N GLN A 36 17.03 4.07 -2.79
CA GLN A 36 16.51 4.20 -4.15
C GLN A 36 15.19 3.44 -4.35
N ASN A 37 14.93 2.40 -3.54
CA ASN A 37 13.73 1.57 -3.64
C ASN A 37 12.52 2.23 -2.95
N ASN A 38 11.96 3.23 -3.63
CA ASN A 38 10.88 4.07 -3.13
C ASN A 38 9.46 3.52 -3.39
N VAL A 39 9.29 2.20 -3.38
CA VAL A 39 7.95 1.58 -3.51
C VAL A 39 7.22 1.63 -2.16
N TYR A 40 5.88 1.55 -2.19
CA TYR A 40 5.06 1.66 -0.97
C TYR A 40 5.30 0.52 0.02
N ASP A 41 5.41 -0.70 -0.49
CA ASP A 41 5.53 -1.92 0.30
C ASP A 41 6.91 -2.06 0.96
N ASN A 42 7.94 -1.38 0.44
CA ASN A 42 9.28 -1.32 1.02
C ASN A 42 9.47 -0.22 2.08
N ARG A 43 8.46 0.62 2.33
CA ARG A 43 8.62 1.80 3.21
C ARG A 43 7.67 1.77 4.41
N ILE A 44 8.13 2.25 5.56
CA ILE A 44 7.35 2.26 6.81
C ILE A 44 7.72 3.45 7.70
N ILE A 45 6.75 4.02 8.42
CA ILE A 45 7.01 5.13 9.35
C ILE A 45 7.50 4.61 10.70
N LEU A 46 8.71 5.02 11.10
CA LEU A 46 9.30 4.70 12.41
C LEU A 46 9.67 5.99 13.16
N CYS A 47 9.59 5.97 14.49
CA CYS A 47 10.21 7.02 15.28
C CYS A 47 11.73 6.81 15.39
N HIS A 48 12.48 7.87 15.68
CA HIS A 48 13.92 7.83 15.86
C HIS A 48 14.37 6.68 16.78
N ASN A 49 13.71 6.50 17.93
CA ASN A 49 14.06 5.44 18.88
C ASN A 49 13.85 4.03 18.31
N CYS A 50 12.73 3.78 17.62
CA CYS A 50 12.48 2.48 16.98
C CYS A 50 13.41 2.24 15.79
N HIS A 51 13.72 3.29 15.02
CA HIS A 51 14.65 3.23 13.91
C HIS A 51 16.07 2.92 14.38
N GLN A 52 16.53 3.54 15.47
CA GLN A 52 17.82 3.23 16.09
C GLN A 52 17.85 1.85 16.76
N ARG A 53 16.74 1.39 17.36
CA ARG A 53 16.63 0.01 17.88
C ARG A 53 16.66 -1.05 16.77
N HIS A 54 16.43 -0.67 15.52
CA HIS A 54 16.58 -1.58 14.40
C HIS A 54 18.03 -1.61 13.88
N HIS A 55 18.67 -0.46 13.69
CA HIS A 55 20.04 -0.38 13.17
C HIS A 55 21.14 -0.51 14.24
N GLY A 56 20.80 -0.35 15.52
CA GLY A 56 21.74 -0.35 16.63
C GLY A 56 22.34 -1.73 16.90
N LYS A 57 23.61 -1.76 17.32
CA LYS A 57 24.36 -3.00 17.64
C LYS A 57 23.73 -3.85 18.77
N HIS A 58 22.88 -3.24 19.59
CA HIS A 58 22.13 -3.89 20.68
C HIS A 58 20.61 -3.74 20.48
N GLY A 59 20.20 -3.53 19.23
CA GLY A 59 18.81 -3.41 18.85
C GLY A 59 18.03 -4.69 19.11
N ASP A 60 16.85 -4.57 19.68
CA ASP A 60 15.89 -5.67 19.88
C ASP A 60 14.77 -5.67 18.83
N VAL A 61 14.81 -4.74 17.87
CA VAL A 61 13.86 -4.67 16.75
C VAL A 61 14.47 -5.34 15.52
N THR A 62 13.96 -6.53 15.18
CA THR A 62 14.46 -7.30 14.02
C THR A 62 13.83 -6.83 12.71
N ALA A 63 14.50 -7.08 11.58
CA ALA A 63 13.94 -6.81 10.26
C ALA A 63 12.63 -7.59 10.02
N GLU A 64 12.54 -8.82 10.55
CA GLU A 64 11.34 -9.65 10.50
C GLU A 64 10.16 -8.99 11.23
N GLN A 65 10.38 -8.41 12.42
CA GLN A 65 9.33 -7.69 13.14
C GLN A 65 8.82 -6.47 12.36
N ILE A 66 9.71 -5.77 11.66
CA ILE A 66 9.33 -4.66 10.77
C ILE A 66 8.52 -5.17 9.58
N ARG A 67 8.97 -6.25 8.92
CA ARG A 67 8.23 -6.87 7.81
C ARG A 67 6.85 -7.35 8.26
N ASP A 68 6.74 -8.02 9.41
CA ASP A 68 5.46 -8.45 9.95
C ASP A 68 4.53 -7.29 10.28
N ARG A 69 5.07 -6.19 10.80
CA ARG A 69 4.30 -4.96 10.99
C ARG A 69 3.83 -4.41 9.64
N LYS A 70 4.71 -4.29 8.66
CA LYS A 70 4.35 -3.77 7.33
C LYS A 70 3.31 -4.65 6.65
N ARG A 71 3.41 -5.98 6.74
CA ARG A 71 2.40 -6.92 6.21
C ARG A 71 1.01 -6.63 6.78
N ARG A 72 0.91 -6.40 8.10
CA ARG A 72 -0.37 -6.02 8.73
C ARG A 72 -0.90 -4.67 8.25
N LEU A 73 0.00 -3.69 8.04
CA LEU A 73 -0.37 -2.38 7.50
C LEU A 73 -0.91 -2.52 6.07
N ILE A 74 -0.21 -3.25 5.20
CA ILE A 74 -0.63 -3.54 3.81
C ILE A 74 -2.02 -4.16 3.79
N MET A 75 -2.26 -5.21 4.58
CA MET A 75 -3.57 -5.88 4.61
C MET A 75 -4.71 -4.93 4.99
N ARG A 76 -4.46 -3.96 5.88
CA ARG A 76 -5.45 -2.94 6.25
C ARG A 76 -5.60 -1.89 5.15
N THR A 77 -4.50 -1.36 4.62
CA THR A 77 -4.49 -0.29 3.61
C THR A 77 -5.10 -0.75 2.29
N LEU A 78 -4.85 -1.99 1.87
CA LEU A 78 -5.39 -2.53 0.62
C LEU A 78 -6.85 -2.98 0.74
N THR A 79 -7.36 -3.15 1.96
CA THR A 79 -8.68 -3.74 2.26
C THR A 79 -8.82 -5.19 1.79
N GLN A 80 -9.84 -5.90 2.29
CA GLN A 80 -10.13 -7.26 1.85
C GLN A 80 -10.45 -7.34 0.35
N TYR A 81 -11.14 -6.33 -0.20
CA TYR A 81 -11.49 -6.28 -1.62
C TYR A 81 -10.26 -6.08 -2.50
N GLY A 82 -9.37 -5.16 -2.12
CA GLY A 82 -8.15 -4.93 -2.88
C GLY A 82 -7.19 -6.13 -2.85
N VAL A 83 -7.04 -6.80 -1.70
CA VAL A 83 -6.25 -8.04 -1.62
C VAL A 83 -6.82 -9.13 -2.53
N ASN A 84 -8.15 -9.31 -2.52
CA ASN A 84 -8.80 -10.28 -3.39
C ASN A 84 -8.63 -9.91 -4.87
N ALA A 85 -8.72 -8.62 -5.20
CA ALA A 85 -8.52 -8.12 -6.55
C ALA A 85 -7.10 -8.42 -7.06
N ILE A 86 -6.06 -8.15 -6.27
CA ILE A 86 -4.67 -8.50 -6.61
C ILE A 86 -4.51 -10.01 -6.81
N ARG A 87 -5.08 -10.86 -5.95
CA ARG A 87 -5.02 -12.33 -6.10
C ARG A 87 -5.74 -12.84 -7.35
N ILE A 88 -6.85 -12.21 -7.73
CA ILE A 88 -7.58 -12.56 -8.96
C ILE A 88 -6.76 -12.11 -10.18
N ALA A 89 -6.31 -10.85 -10.19
CA ALA A 89 -5.52 -10.29 -11.27
C ALA A 89 -4.17 -11.01 -11.45
N GLY A 90 -3.53 -11.46 -10.38
CA GLY A 90 -2.32 -12.27 -10.44
C GLY A 90 -2.52 -13.60 -11.18
N ARG A 91 -3.69 -14.23 -11.03
CA ARG A 91 -4.05 -15.49 -11.69
C ARG A 91 -4.53 -15.32 -13.13
N ARG A 92 -5.25 -14.24 -13.43
CA ARG A 92 -5.94 -14.03 -14.71
C ARG A 92 -5.32 -12.94 -15.59
N GLY A 93 -4.32 -12.23 -15.08
CA GLY A 93 -3.76 -11.01 -15.68
C GLY A 93 -4.60 -9.75 -15.42
N HIS A 94 -5.88 -9.89 -15.09
CA HIS A 94 -6.81 -8.77 -14.89
C HIS A 94 -7.91 -9.07 -13.86
N VAL A 95 -8.61 -8.03 -13.44
CA VAL A 95 -9.79 -8.07 -12.57
C VAL A 95 -10.76 -6.97 -12.99
N VAL A 96 -12.06 -7.19 -12.77
CA VAL A 96 -13.10 -6.16 -12.93
C VAL A 96 -13.63 -5.79 -11.57
N GLY A 97 -13.88 -4.51 -11.35
CA GLY A 97 -14.58 -4.04 -10.16
C GLY A 97 -14.83 -2.55 -10.18
N ALA A 98 -15.49 -2.07 -9.13
CA ALA A 98 -15.84 -0.67 -9.02
C ALA A 98 -14.61 0.20 -8.68
N PRO A 99 -14.46 1.37 -9.34
CA PRO A 99 -13.41 2.36 -9.06
C PRO A 99 -13.17 2.65 -7.58
N PHE A 100 -14.24 2.94 -6.83
CA PHE A 100 -14.13 3.32 -5.42
C PHE A 100 -13.55 2.20 -4.53
N LEU A 101 -13.55 0.95 -4.99
CA LEU A 101 -12.96 -0.17 -4.28
C LEU A 101 -11.50 -0.45 -4.66
N LEU A 102 -11.04 -0.03 -5.84
CA LEU A 102 -9.78 -0.49 -6.44
C LEU A 102 -8.81 0.63 -6.83
N ASP A 103 -9.27 1.88 -6.92
CA ASP A 103 -8.43 2.99 -7.38
C ASP A 103 -7.24 3.28 -6.47
N HIS A 104 -7.31 2.93 -5.18
CA HIS A 104 -6.15 3.01 -4.31
C HIS A 104 -5.02 2.06 -4.77
N LEU A 105 -5.34 0.91 -5.36
CA LEU A 105 -4.34 0.02 -5.95
C LEU A 105 -3.71 0.61 -7.20
N VAL A 106 -4.47 1.41 -7.97
CA VAL A 106 -3.93 2.14 -9.12
C VAL A 106 -3.01 3.26 -8.66
N GLN A 107 -3.41 4.02 -7.64
CA GLN A 107 -2.60 5.09 -7.06
C GLN A 107 -1.30 4.57 -6.43
N LEU A 108 -1.31 3.36 -5.87
CA LEU A 108 -0.13 2.67 -5.35
C LEU A 108 0.69 1.96 -6.45
N GLY A 109 0.23 1.98 -7.70
CA GLY A 109 0.93 1.40 -8.85
C GLY A 109 0.78 -0.12 -9.00
N PHE A 110 -0.05 -0.78 -8.19
CA PHE A 110 -0.24 -2.24 -8.20
C PHE A 110 -1.19 -2.72 -9.30
N LEU A 111 -2.11 -1.88 -9.72
CA LEU A 111 -3.00 -2.10 -10.84
C LEU A 111 -2.90 -0.94 -11.84
N ARG A 112 -3.22 -1.20 -13.10
CA ARG A 112 -3.44 -0.17 -14.12
C ARG A 112 -4.87 -0.32 -14.65
N ARG A 113 -5.59 0.79 -14.72
CA ARG A 113 -6.92 0.83 -15.36
C ARG A 113 -6.78 0.73 -16.88
N GLU A 114 -7.61 -0.07 -17.53
CA GLU A 114 -7.60 -0.21 -19.00
C GLU A 114 -8.88 0.28 -19.67
N THR A 115 -10.04 -0.19 -19.21
CA THR A 115 -11.30 0.00 -19.94
C THR A 115 -12.45 0.24 -18.97
N GLU A 116 -13.31 1.20 -19.31
CA GLU A 116 -14.61 1.40 -18.69
C GLU A 116 -15.61 0.41 -19.28
N LEU A 117 -16.23 -0.42 -18.45
CA LEU A 117 -17.17 -1.45 -18.92
C LEU A 117 -18.63 -1.04 -18.74
N GLN A 118 -18.93 -0.34 -17.65
CA GLN A 118 -20.29 0.11 -17.34
C GLN A 118 -20.28 1.51 -16.75
N VAL A 119 -21.09 2.38 -17.35
CA VAL A 119 -21.29 3.76 -16.92
C VAL A 119 -22.78 3.97 -16.65
N PHE A 120 -23.10 4.51 -15.48
CA PHE A 120 -24.45 4.89 -15.10
C PHE A 120 -24.62 6.40 -15.34
N SER A 121 -25.65 6.81 -16.09
CA SER A 121 -25.98 8.22 -16.29
C SER A 121 -27.46 8.45 -15.97
N ASP A 122 -27.74 9.59 -15.34
CA ASP A 122 -29.06 10.07 -14.96
C ASP A 122 -29.21 11.48 -15.54
N GLU A 123 -30.40 11.84 -16.06
CA GLU A 123 -30.61 13.13 -16.73
C GLU A 123 -30.30 14.28 -15.75
N GLY A 124 -29.29 15.08 -16.09
CA GLY A 124 -28.84 16.21 -15.27
C GLY A 124 -27.77 15.89 -14.23
N LYS A 125 -27.20 14.68 -14.19
CA LYS A 125 -26.07 14.31 -13.34
C LYS A 125 -24.86 13.82 -14.14
N GLU A 126 -23.68 13.96 -13.56
CA GLU A 126 -22.46 13.39 -14.12
C GLU A 126 -22.55 11.86 -14.17
N ALA A 127 -22.03 11.29 -15.26
CA ALA A 127 -22.00 9.86 -15.45
C ALA A 127 -21.00 9.22 -14.48
N VAL A 128 -21.41 8.14 -13.81
CA VAL A 128 -20.62 7.44 -12.80
C VAL A 128 -20.17 6.10 -13.36
N GLU A 129 -18.87 5.87 -13.39
CA GLU A 129 -18.28 4.57 -13.69
C GLU A 129 -18.65 3.56 -12.61
N VAL A 130 -19.31 2.47 -13.01
CA VAL A 130 -19.75 1.41 -12.10
C VAL A 130 -18.73 0.28 -12.05
N ASP A 131 -18.22 -0.14 -13.21
CA ASP A 131 -17.24 -1.21 -13.32
C ASP A 131 -16.16 -0.86 -14.36
N CYS A 132 -14.91 -1.09 -13.96
CA CYS A 132 -13.75 -0.95 -14.84
C CYS A 132 -12.92 -2.23 -14.84
N GLN A 133 -12.20 -2.45 -15.93
CA GLN A 133 -11.18 -3.48 -16.03
C GLN A 133 -9.82 -2.93 -15.57
N TYR A 134 -9.14 -3.72 -14.74
CA TYR A 134 -7.82 -3.43 -14.21
C TYR A 134 -6.87 -4.58 -14.54
N VAL A 135 -5.64 -4.23 -14.92
CA VAL A 135 -4.54 -5.18 -15.20
C VAL A 135 -3.49 -5.08 -14.10
N ILE A 136 -2.96 -6.22 -13.67
CA ILE A 136 -1.89 -6.25 -12.65
C ILE A 136 -0.57 -5.77 -13.24
N THR A 137 0.12 -4.88 -12.53
CA THR A 137 1.46 -4.40 -12.90
C THR A 137 2.56 -5.32 -12.36
N ASP A 138 3.81 -5.07 -12.74
CA ASP A 138 4.95 -5.81 -12.17
C ASP A 138 5.10 -5.56 -10.67
N ASP A 139 4.85 -4.32 -10.21
CA ASP A 139 4.80 -3.99 -8.78
C ASP A 139 3.67 -4.75 -8.06
N GLY A 140 2.50 -4.87 -8.69
CA GLY A 140 1.40 -5.67 -8.15
C GLY A 140 1.73 -7.17 -8.05
N ARG A 141 2.50 -7.71 -9.01
CA ARG A 141 2.99 -9.09 -8.96
C ARG A 141 4.04 -9.28 -7.86
N ARG A 142 4.97 -8.34 -7.70
CA ARG A 142 5.96 -8.35 -6.60
C ARG A 142 5.26 -8.31 -5.25
N LEU A 143 4.29 -7.40 -5.09
CA LEU A 143 3.46 -7.31 -3.89
C LEU A 143 2.81 -8.66 -3.57
N LEU A 144 2.18 -9.29 -4.57
CA LEU A 144 1.53 -10.59 -4.41
C LEU A 144 2.52 -11.68 -3.96
N SER A 145 3.73 -11.74 -4.51
CA SER A 145 4.69 -12.78 -4.13
C SER A 145 5.34 -12.56 -2.77
N GLU A 146 5.53 -11.31 -2.36
CA GLU A 146 6.29 -10.99 -1.16
C GLU A 146 5.43 -10.78 0.09
N TRP A 147 4.17 -10.36 -0.08
CA TRP A 147 3.34 -9.87 1.03
C TRP A 147 1.99 -10.56 1.20
N LEU A 148 1.41 -11.19 0.17
CA LEU A 148 0.01 -11.68 0.14
C LEU A 148 -0.14 -13.19 -0.08
#